data_AF-A0A2N0RAC8-F1
#
_entry.id   AF-A0A2N0RAC8-F1
#
_cell.length_a   1.000
_cell.length_b   1.000
_cell.length_c   1.000
_cell.angle_alpha   90.00
_cell.angle_beta   90.00
_cell.angle_gamma   90.00
#
_symmetry.space_group_name_H-M   'P 1'
#
loop_
_entity.id
_entity.type
_entity.pdbx_description
1 polymer ?
#
loop_
_entity_poly.entity_id
_entity_poly.type
_entity_poly.pdbx_seq_one_letter_code
_entity_poly.pdbx_strand_id
1 'polypeptide(L)'
;MFIHASLVCLFKKSHKAAAILKEKIKQHEISGGGLKTYVETRWTTVHECVSSIVRLKNCLEDIRDNHSEVITTPAILTILHSRGFFSDMQHLSEVLFPVEAANSTLADAYVNLMKIAAVIQNLPADEYKGFRNHCIKKFNHRFEEFNDPAYQLAFFLHPAYKGAGLKFGAFSLIANYAGELWQKMGKSKKSCEKLLAQMRIYKEQICIVNGKPNPYVAPYTIGSDTPLMWWNTCEVKPNYLQRLAIKLFSITPSSAACERMFSSLGWLYGKCRTRLEINKLEGLAKVYQFNLSTAAEKFHKTQTEISPETMKNIAETVFNEFEEEAFLEESENAELPNPAEHLYTNEQDLNLDISNMINFQSSIFNSNGNNNEHEESSDDESSDEDDEDDEYDVNEIVISIERMQCT
;
A
#
# COMPACT_ATOMS: atom_id res chain seq x y z
N MET A 1 17.43 -1.41 1.72
CA MET A 1 17.04 -2.02 0.43
C MET A 1 18.25 -2.45 -0.44
N PHE A 2 19.48 -1.96 -0.21
CA PHE A 2 20.65 -2.40 -1.00
C PHE A 2 21.17 -3.81 -0.68
N ILE A 3 21.02 -4.33 0.54
CA ILE A 3 21.66 -5.61 0.92
C ILE A 3 21.03 -6.83 0.24
N HIS A 4 19.69 -6.92 0.19
CA HIS A 4 19.03 -7.99 -0.56
C HIS A 4 19.33 -7.85 -2.06
N ALA A 5 19.37 -6.62 -2.59
CA ALA A 5 19.81 -6.36 -3.96
C ALA A 5 21.24 -6.85 -4.22
N SER A 6 22.15 -6.62 -3.26
CA SER A 6 23.56 -7.02 -3.33
C SER A 6 23.73 -8.53 -3.29
N LEU A 7 23.02 -9.18 -2.37
CA LEU A 7 22.97 -10.63 -2.24
C LEU A 7 22.44 -11.25 -3.53
N VAL A 8 21.29 -10.80 -4.02
CA VAL A 8 20.70 -11.27 -5.28
C VAL A 8 21.64 -11.01 -6.46
N CYS A 9 22.25 -9.83 -6.54
CA CYS A 9 23.18 -9.44 -7.59
C CYS A 9 24.43 -10.35 -7.61
N LEU A 10 25.00 -10.68 -6.45
CA LEU A 10 26.13 -11.61 -6.33
C LEU A 10 25.77 -12.97 -6.95
N PHE A 11 24.64 -13.54 -6.54
CA PHE A 11 24.19 -14.85 -7.03
C PHE A 11 23.71 -14.83 -8.48
N LYS A 12 23.33 -13.68 -9.03
CA LYS A 12 22.96 -13.53 -10.45
C LYS A 12 24.18 -13.33 -11.35
N LYS A 13 25.20 -12.58 -10.89
CA LYS A 13 26.41 -12.27 -11.66
C LYS A 13 27.47 -13.38 -11.61
N SER A 14 27.57 -14.11 -10.50
CA SER A 14 28.53 -15.20 -10.36
C SER A 14 27.94 -16.52 -10.86
N HIS A 15 28.38 -16.99 -12.03
CA HIS A 15 27.96 -18.29 -12.57
C HIS A 15 28.19 -19.44 -11.58
N LYS A 16 29.31 -19.40 -10.83
CA LYS A 16 29.63 -20.41 -9.81
C LYS A 16 28.65 -20.36 -8.64
N ALA A 17 28.37 -19.18 -8.08
CA ALA A 17 27.42 -19.03 -6.98
C ALA A 17 25.99 -19.39 -7.41
N ALA A 18 25.59 -18.99 -8.63
CA ALA A 18 24.30 -19.32 -9.21
C ALA A 18 24.09 -20.84 -9.36
N ALA A 19 25.12 -21.56 -9.82
CA ALA A 19 25.08 -23.00 -10.00
C ALA A 19 24.93 -23.73 -8.66
N ILE A 20 25.72 -23.35 -7.66
CA ILE A 20 25.64 -23.91 -6.30
C ILE A 20 24.26 -23.63 -5.69
N LEU A 21 23.73 -22.42 -5.83
CA LEU A 21 22.40 -22.09 -5.33
C LEU A 21 21.31 -22.96 -5.98
N LYS A 22 21.38 -23.18 -7.30
CA LYS A 22 20.44 -24.09 -7.99
C LYS A 22 20.56 -25.53 -7.49
N GLU A 23 21.76 -25.98 -7.17
CA GLU A 23 21.97 -27.30 -6.59
C GLU A 23 21.36 -27.40 -5.19
N LYS A 24 21.61 -26.41 -4.33
CA LYS A 24 21.04 -26.35 -2.97
C LYS A 24 19.52 -26.28 -2.97
N ILE A 25 18.92 -25.54 -3.90
CA ILE A 25 17.44 -25.49 -4.07
C ILE A 25 16.88 -26.89 -4.34
N LYS A 26 17.56 -27.69 -5.18
CA LYS A 26 17.16 -29.07 -5.47
C LYS A 26 17.38 -29.97 -4.26
N GLN A 27 18.51 -29.85 -3.57
CA GLN A 27 18.83 -30.65 -2.38
C GLN A 27 17.84 -30.42 -1.22
N HIS A 28 17.38 -29.18 -1.04
CA HIS A 28 16.39 -28.82 -0.02
C HIS A 28 14.93 -28.91 -0.51
N GLU A 29 14.69 -29.39 -1.73
CA GLU A 29 13.35 -29.57 -2.33
C GLU A 29 12.47 -28.30 -2.29
N ILE A 30 13.08 -27.12 -2.45
CA ILE A 30 12.38 -25.84 -2.34
C ILE A 30 11.68 -25.51 -3.67
N SER A 31 10.35 -25.38 -3.63
CA SER A 31 9.52 -24.90 -4.75
C SER A 31 9.57 -23.37 -4.91
N GLY A 32 9.21 -22.83 -6.09
CA GLY A 32 9.17 -21.39 -6.35
C GLY A 32 10.44 -20.77 -6.94
N GLY A 33 11.42 -21.59 -7.36
CA GLY A 33 12.58 -21.14 -8.14
C GLY A 33 13.70 -20.45 -7.33
N GLY A 34 14.55 -19.68 -8.02
CA GLY A 34 15.72 -19.02 -7.42
C GLY A 34 15.45 -17.65 -6.80
N LEU A 35 16.54 -16.92 -6.50
CA LEU A 35 16.47 -15.52 -6.05
C LEU A 35 15.85 -14.62 -7.13
N LYS A 36 14.94 -13.74 -6.71
CA LYS A 36 14.23 -12.78 -7.57
C LYS A 36 14.89 -11.41 -7.46
N THR A 37 15.03 -10.74 -8.61
CA THR A 37 15.46 -9.34 -8.70
C THR A 37 14.26 -8.43 -8.42
N TYR A 38 14.52 -7.15 -8.17
CA TYR A 38 13.46 -6.15 -8.07
C TYR A 38 13.65 -5.07 -9.13
N VAL A 39 12.54 -4.45 -9.51
CA VAL A 39 12.47 -3.27 -10.37
C VAL A 39 12.14 -2.08 -9.47
N GLU A 40 12.84 -0.96 -9.63
CA GLU A 40 12.68 0.20 -8.72
C GLU A 40 11.27 0.79 -8.71
N THR A 41 10.50 0.56 -9.78
CA THR A 41 9.17 1.13 -9.99
C THR A 41 8.02 0.29 -9.43
N ARG A 42 8.25 -0.97 -8.98
CA ARG A 42 7.19 -1.89 -8.54
C ARG A 42 7.47 -2.50 -7.17
N TRP A 43 6.59 -2.28 -6.19
CA TRP A 43 6.75 -2.76 -4.82
C TRP A 43 6.57 -4.28 -4.71
N THR A 44 5.73 -4.87 -5.57
CA THR A 44 5.63 -6.33 -5.73
C THR A 44 6.98 -6.98 -5.97
N THR A 45 7.82 -6.38 -6.82
CA THR A 45 9.12 -6.97 -7.13
C THR A 45 10.10 -6.86 -5.95
N VAL A 46 9.96 -5.84 -5.09
CA VAL A 46 10.70 -5.74 -3.83
C VAL A 46 10.22 -6.81 -2.86
N HIS A 47 8.91 -6.98 -2.71
CA HIS A 47 8.32 -8.07 -1.93
C HIS A 47 8.84 -9.42 -2.43
N GLU A 48 8.74 -9.71 -3.71
CA GLU A 48 9.22 -10.97 -4.32
C GLU A 48 10.72 -11.19 -4.09
N CYS A 49 11.53 -10.12 -4.19
CA CYS A 49 12.95 -10.16 -3.90
C CYS A 49 13.19 -10.60 -2.43
N VAL A 50 12.57 -9.91 -1.47
CA VAL A 50 12.71 -10.21 -0.04
C VAL A 50 12.16 -11.60 0.29
N SER A 51 10.97 -11.94 -0.21
CA SER A 51 10.32 -13.24 -0.04
C SER A 51 11.14 -14.38 -0.64
N SER A 52 11.85 -14.14 -1.75
CA SER A 52 12.77 -15.14 -2.32
C SER A 52 13.97 -15.41 -1.42
N ILE A 53 14.49 -14.40 -0.71
CA ILE A 53 15.60 -14.55 0.24
C ILE A 53 15.15 -15.34 1.47
N VAL A 54 14.00 -14.97 2.02
CA VAL A 54 13.38 -15.67 3.15
C VAL A 54 13.15 -17.14 2.81
N ARG A 55 12.53 -17.42 1.65
CA ARG A 55 12.27 -18.79 1.16
C ARG A 55 13.56 -19.59 0.98
N LEU A 56 14.64 -18.94 0.55
CA LEU A 56 15.93 -19.58 0.31
C LEU A 56 16.87 -19.56 1.52
N LYS A 57 16.38 -19.21 2.72
CA LYS A 57 17.17 -19.14 3.96
C LYS A 57 18.07 -20.36 4.14
N ASN A 58 17.51 -21.57 4.14
CA ASN A 58 18.27 -22.79 4.40
C ASN A 58 19.39 -23.01 3.36
N CYS A 59 19.12 -22.70 2.08
CA CYS A 59 20.13 -22.77 1.03
C CYS A 59 21.25 -21.75 1.24
N LEU A 60 20.90 -20.51 1.63
CA LEU A 60 21.86 -19.44 1.85
C LEU A 60 22.73 -19.69 3.09
N GLU A 61 22.15 -20.27 4.14
CA GLU A 61 22.89 -20.71 5.33
C GLU A 61 23.85 -21.86 5.01
N ASP A 62 23.42 -22.85 4.23
CA ASP A 62 24.30 -23.94 3.78
C ASP A 62 25.47 -23.43 2.92
N ILE A 63 25.20 -22.52 1.97
CA ILE A 63 26.27 -21.92 1.15
C ILE A 63 27.23 -21.09 2.00
N ARG A 64 26.72 -20.35 2.99
CA ARG A 64 27.55 -19.61 3.95
C ARG A 64 28.50 -20.55 4.71
N ASP A 65 27.97 -21.67 5.20
CA ASP A 65 28.72 -22.57 6.09
C ASP A 65 29.68 -23.50 5.33
N ASN A 66 29.29 -23.96 4.13
CA ASN A 66 30.02 -25.00 3.38
C ASN A 66 30.70 -24.50 2.10
N HIS A 67 30.31 -23.32 1.59
CA HIS A 67 30.79 -22.77 0.32
C HIS A 67 31.11 -21.26 0.41
N SER A 68 31.60 -20.79 1.55
CA SER A 68 31.90 -19.37 1.78
C SER A 68 32.79 -18.73 0.70
N GLU A 69 33.62 -19.51 -0.01
CA GLU A 69 34.52 -19.03 -1.06
C GLU A 69 33.79 -18.48 -2.29
N VAL A 70 32.51 -18.81 -2.48
CA VAL A 70 31.71 -18.23 -3.56
C VAL A 70 31.06 -16.91 -3.20
N ILE A 71 31.06 -16.54 -1.91
CA ILE A 71 30.57 -15.26 -1.40
C ILE A 71 31.75 -14.29 -1.37
N THR A 72 32.09 -13.75 -2.54
CA THR A 72 33.29 -12.91 -2.74
C THR A 72 33.20 -11.52 -2.09
N THR A 73 32.03 -11.15 -1.54
CA THR A 73 31.80 -9.84 -0.91
C THR A 73 31.76 -10.00 0.62
N PRO A 74 32.78 -9.53 1.37
CA PRO A 74 32.88 -9.73 2.82
C PRO A 74 31.68 -9.19 3.61
N ALA A 75 31.09 -8.08 3.16
CA ALA A 75 29.89 -7.52 3.77
C ALA A 75 28.69 -8.47 3.70
N ILE A 76 28.48 -9.13 2.56
CA ILE A 76 27.38 -10.09 2.36
C ILE A 76 27.57 -11.30 3.28
N LEU A 77 28.81 -11.78 3.40
CA LEU A 77 29.12 -12.88 4.32
C LEU A 77 28.83 -12.50 5.77
N THR A 78 29.24 -11.29 6.19
CA THR A 78 28.97 -10.75 7.54
C THR A 78 27.46 -10.72 7.84
N ILE A 79 26.65 -10.28 6.89
CA ILE A 79 25.20 -10.20 7.03
C ILE A 79 24.57 -11.59 7.13
N LEU A 80 25.00 -12.55 6.33
CA LEU A 80 24.49 -13.93 6.41
C LEU A 80 24.86 -14.62 7.73
N HIS A 81 25.89 -14.15 8.44
CA HIS A 81 26.22 -14.59 9.79
C HIS A 81 25.43 -13.85 10.89
N SER A 82 24.71 -12.78 10.57
CA SER A 82 23.85 -12.10 11.54
C SER A 82 22.72 -13.02 11.99
N ARG A 83 22.49 -13.07 13.30
CA ARG A 83 21.37 -13.83 13.90
C ARG A 83 20.00 -13.23 13.56
N GLY A 84 19.92 -11.92 13.31
CA GLY A 84 18.67 -11.20 13.08
C GLY A 84 18.23 -11.13 11.61
N PHE A 85 19.17 -11.20 10.67
CA PHE A 85 18.93 -10.85 9.26
C PHE A 85 17.70 -11.55 8.64
N PHE A 86 17.59 -12.88 8.74
CA PHE A 86 16.45 -13.59 8.15
C PHE A 86 15.13 -13.31 8.87
N SER A 87 15.17 -13.04 10.17
CA SER A 87 13.98 -12.61 10.92
C SER A 87 13.54 -11.23 10.45
N ASP A 88 14.46 -10.30 10.25
CA ASP A 88 14.15 -8.96 9.73
C ASP A 88 13.58 -9.03 8.30
N MET A 89 14.14 -9.90 7.44
CA MET A 89 13.62 -10.12 6.09
C MET A 89 12.22 -10.75 6.10
N GLN A 90 11.93 -11.65 7.04
CA GLN A 90 10.60 -12.23 7.22
C GLN A 90 9.57 -11.14 7.57
N HIS A 91 9.87 -10.32 8.58
CA HIS A 91 9.00 -9.19 8.94
C HIS A 91 8.82 -8.22 7.78
N LEU A 92 9.89 -7.91 7.04
CA LEU A 92 9.81 -7.02 5.88
C LEU A 92 8.95 -7.62 4.76
N SER A 93 9.06 -8.92 4.48
CA SER A 93 8.23 -9.63 3.51
C SER A 93 6.75 -9.55 3.87
N GLU A 94 6.40 -9.84 5.12
CA GLU A 94 5.02 -9.78 5.61
C GLU A 94 4.40 -8.39 5.51
N VAL A 95 5.20 -7.34 5.70
CA VAL A 95 4.73 -5.97 5.61
C VAL A 95 4.67 -5.45 4.16
N LEU A 96 5.53 -5.95 3.26
CA LEU A 96 5.50 -5.57 1.84
C LEU A 96 4.39 -6.28 1.05
N PHE A 97 3.96 -7.47 1.48
CA PHE A 97 2.91 -8.26 0.83
C PHE A 97 1.60 -7.50 0.54
N PRO A 98 1.05 -6.64 1.43
CA PRO A 98 -0.28 -6.07 1.23
C PRO A 98 -0.32 -4.80 0.37
N VAL A 99 0.82 -4.29 -0.11
CA VAL A 99 0.89 -2.94 -0.71
C VAL A 99 0.24 -2.85 -2.10
N GLU A 100 0.13 -3.95 -2.85
CA GLU A 100 -0.38 -3.96 -4.23
C GLU A 100 -1.59 -4.89 -4.44
N ALA A 101 -2.36 -5.20 -3.40
CA ALA A 101 -3.58 -5.98 -3.58
C ALA A 101 -4.52 -5.25 -4.57
N ALA A 102 -5.09 -5.96 -5.55
CA ALA A 102 -5.92 -5.35 -6.60
C ALA A 102 -7.17 -4.61 -6.08
N ASN A 103 -7.53 -4.85 -4.81
CA ASN A 103 -8.62 -4.25 -4.07
C ASN A 103 -8.15 -3.27 -2.97
N SER A 104 -6.85 -2.91 -2.92
CA SER A 104 -6.33 -1.97 -1.94
C SER A 104 -6.94 -0.58 -2.16
N THR A 105 -7.32 0.10 -1.08
CA THR A 105 -7.72 1.51 -1.10
C THR A 105 -6.52 2.43 -0.88
N LEU A 106 -6.68 3.74 -1.12
CA LEU A 106 -5.67 4.74 -0.73
C LEU A 106 -5.29 4.63 0.76
N ALA A 107 -6.28 4.36 1.63
CA ALA A 107 -6.03 4.18 3.06
C ALA A 107 -5.16 2.95 3.34
N ASP A 108 -5.41 1.82 2.67
CA ASP A 108 -4.62 0.59 2.84
C ASP A 108 -3.17 0.79 2.43
N ALA A 109 -2.94 1.46 1.29
CA ALA A 109 -1.61 1.82 0.84
C ALA A 109 -0.88 2.68 1.89
N TYR A 110 -1.54 3.72 2.43
CA TYR A 110 -0.96 4.57 3.47
C TYR A 110 -0.66 3.80 4.77
N VAL A 111 -1.56 2.90 5.19
CA VAL A 111 -1.37 2.05 6.38
C VAL A 111 -0.18 1.13 6.20
N ASN A 112 0.02 0.56 5.01
CA ASN A 112 1.19 -0.27 4.76
C ASN A 112 2.49 0.55 4.78
N LEU A 113 2.49 1.78 4.24
CA LEU A 113 3.62 2.70 4.38
C LEU A 113 3.95 2.96 5.86
N MET A 114 2.94 3.20 6.69
CA MET A 114 3.12 3.38 8.13
C MET A 114 3.66 2.12 8.82
N LYS A 115 3.19 0.92 8.46
CA LYS A 115 3.71 -0.34 9.00
C LYS A 115 5.18 -0.55 8.64
N ILE A 116 5.60 -0.26 7.40
CA ILE A 116 7.00 -0.33 6.99
C ILE A 116 7.85 0.66 7.78
N ALA A 117 7.38 1.89 7.90
CA ALA A 117 8.04 2.92 8.67
C ALA A 117 8.21 2.49 10.14
N ALA A 118 7.18 1.90 10.74
CA ALA A 118 7.25 1.36 12.11
C ALA A 118 8.30 0.23 12.23
N VAL A 119 8.36 -0.70 11.27
CA VAL A 119 9.39 -1.75 11.25
C VAL A 119 10.78 -1.15 11.13
N ILE A 120 11.00 -0.20 10.21
CA ILE A 120 12.30 0.48 10.04
C ILE A 120 12.69 1.24 11.31
N GLN A 121 11.73 1.90 11.96
CA GLN A 121 11.94 2.65 13.19
C GLN A 121 12.41 1.75 14.34
N ASN A 122 11.90 0.51 14.40
CA ASN A 122 12.19 -0.48 15.42
C ASN A 122 13.47 -1.29 15.18
N LEU A 123 14.16 -1.11 14.04
CA LEU A 123 15.45 -1.76 13.80
C LEU A 123 16.50 -1.30 14.83
N PRO A 124 17.36 -2.21 15.34
CA PRO A 124 18.38 -1.85 16.33
C PRO A 124 19.30 -0.74 15.82
N ALA A 125 19.35 0.38 16.55
CA ALA A 125 20.09 1.57 16.15
C ALA A 125 21.61 1.35 16.16
N ASP A 126 22.13 0.52 17.07
CA ASP A 126 23.57 0.37 17.30
C ASP A 126 24.24 -0.70 16.43
N GLU A 127 23.57 -1.85 16.21
CA GLU A 127 24.14 -2.98 15.45
C GLU A 127 23.99 -2.81 13.93
N TYR A 128 23.01 -2.02 13.49
CA TYR A 128 22.64 -1.88 12.08
C TYR A 128 22.51 -0.42 11.62
N LYS A 129 23.20 0.53 12.25
CA LYS A 129 23.08 1.98 11.97
C LYS A 129 23.12 2.33 10.48
N GLY A 130 24.14 1.88 9.76
CA GLY A 130 24.28 2.14 8.33
C GLY A 130 23.13 1.56 7.50
N PHE A 131 22.66 0.37 7.86
CA PHE A 131 21.51 -0.27 7.23
C PHE A 131 20.20 0.48 7.53
N ARG A 132 19.95 0.84 8.80
CA ARG A 132 18.79 1.61 9.22
C ARG A 132 18.73 2.95 8.49
N ASN A 133 19.81 3.73 8.51
CA ASN A 133 19.89 5.01 7.81
C ASN A 133 19.62 4.85 6.32
N HIS A 134 20.16 3.81 5.70
CA HIS A 134 19.90 3.52 4.30
C HIS A 134 18.42 3.16 4.03
N CYS A 135 17.80 2.33 4.87
CA CYS A 135 16.37 2.02 4.79
C CYS A 135 15.52 3.28 4.93
N ILE A 136 15.87 4.19 5.84
CA ILE A 136 15.20 5.48 6.01
C ILE A 136 15.35 6.34 4.74
N LYS A 137 16.55 6.46 4.16
CA LYS A 137 16.75 7.22 2.89
C LYS A 137 15.86 6.69 1.77
N LYS A 138 15.80 5.37 1.58
CA LYS A 138 15.00 4.76 0.52
C LYS A 138 13.50 4.86 0.80
N PHE A 139 13.11 4.66 2.06
CA PHE A 139 11.72 4.86 2.48
C PHE A 139 11.29 6.30 2.23
N ASN A 140 12.05 7.30 2.71
CA ASN A 140 11.69 8.71 2.55
C ASN A 140 11.61 9.12 1.08
N HIS A 141 12.57 8.71 0.25
CA HIS A 141 12.54 8.97 -1.18
C HIS A 141 11.29 8.41 -1.87
N ARG A 142 10.90 7.17 -1.54
CA ARG A 142 9.65 6.59 -2.06
C ARG A 142 8.43 7.25 -1.43
N PHE A 143 8.46 7.53 -0.13
CA PHE A 143 7.37 8.19 0.57
C PHE A 143 7.05 9.54 -0.05
N GLU A 144 8.04 10.31 -0.48
CA GLU A 144 7.86 11.57 -1.20
C GLU A 144 6.99 11.43 -2.46
N GLU A 145 7.15 10.34 -3.22
CA GLU A 145 6.33 10.04 -4.40
C GLU A 145 4.87 9.72 -4.06
N PHE A 146 4.61 9.19 -2.86
CA PHE A 146 3.29 8.77 -2.38
C PHE A 146 2.70 9.71 -1.32
N ASN A 147 3.38 10.79 -0.95
CA ASN A 147 2.96 11.74 0.09
C ASN A 147 1.91 12.72 -0.44
N ASP A 148 0.89 12.20 -1.11
CA ASP A 148 -0.27 12.96 -1.54
C ASP A 148 -1.29 13.05 -0.38
N PRO A 149 -1.83 14.26 -0.07
CA PRO A 149 -2.81 14.44 1.00
C PRO A 149 -4.07 13.57 0.87
N ALA A 150 -4.41 13.07 -0.32
CA ALA A 150 -5.49 12.12 -0.53
C ALA A 150 -5.32 10.82 0.27
N TYR A 151 -4.09 10.32 0.39
CA TYR A 151 -3.79 9.14 1.20
C TYR A 151 -4.04 9.40 2.68
N GLN A 152 -3.65 10.58 3.17
CA GLN A 152 -3.85 10.99 4.56
C GLN A 152 -5.34 11.18 4.88
N LEU A 153 -6.08 11.81 3.97
CA LEU A 153 -7.53 11.96 4.08
C LEU A 153 -8.24 10.59 4.04
N ALA A 154 -7.80 9.66 3.18
CA ALA A 154 -8.37 8.32 3.11
C ALA A 154 -8.13 7.54 4.40
N PHE A 155 -6.92 7.63 4.95
CA PHE A 155 -6.59 7.05 6.25
C PHE A 155 -7.45 7.63 7.38
N PHE A 156 -7.64 8.95 7.41
CA PHE A 156 -8.54 9.61 8.35
C PHE A 156 -9.97 9.07 8.22
N LEU A 157 -10.51 8.98 7.01
CA LEU A 157 -11.88 8.51 6.73
C LEU A 157 -12.07 6.99 6.86
N HIS A 158 -11.01 6.22 7.13
CA HIS A 158 -11.11 4.78 7.25
C HIS A 158 -11.76 4.40 8.60
N PRO A 159 -12.87 3.64 8.64
CA PRO A 159 -13.63 3.41 9.89
C PRO A 159 -12.87 2.64 10.98
N ALA A 160 -11.93 1.77 10.59
CA ALA A 160 -11.07 1.08 11.55
C ALA A 160 -10.01 1.97 12.21
N TYR A 161 -9.55 3.02 11.50
CA TYR A 161 -8.39 3.81 11.94
C TYR A 161 -8.79 5.18 12.44
N LYS A 162 -9.75 5.85 11.79
CA LYS A 162 -10.30 7.15 12.21
C LYS A 162 -9.23 8.23 12.46
N GLY A 163 -8.11 8.14 11.75
CA GLY A 163 -6.96 9.02 11.96
C GLY A 163 -6.23 8.82 13.30
N ALA A 164 -6.43 7.70 13.98
CA ALA A 164 -5.70 7.43 15.21
C ALA A 164 -4.18 7.37 14.93
N GLY A 165 -3.38 7.82 15.88
CA GLY A 165 -1.94 7.99 15.70
C GLY A 165 -1.51 9.24 14.92
N LEU A 166 -2.43 10.05 14.36
CA LEU A 166 -2.08 11.37 13.82
C LEU A 166 -1.56 12.30 14.93
N LYS A 167 -0.49 13.04 14.62
CA LYS A 167 0.09 14.04 15.52
C LYS A 167 -0.77 15.31 15.59
N PHE A 168 -0.53 16.11 16.63
CA PHE A 168 -1.14 17.44 16.76
C PHE A 168 -0.87 18.29 15.51
N GLY A 169 -1.90 19.00 15.03
CA GLY A 169 -1.85 19.81 13.80
C GLY A 169 -2.11 19.04 12.49
N ALA A 170 -2.03 17.70 12.47
CA ALA A 170 -2.28 16.92 11.26
C ALA A 170 -3.74 17.01 10.79
N PHE A 171 -4.70 17.09 11.75
CA PHE A 171 -6.12 17.24 11.40
C PHE A 171 -6.39 18.50 10.59
N SER A 172 -5.77 19.63 10.93
CA SER A 172 -5.96 20.91 10.23
C SER A 172 -5.54 20.80 8.76
N LEU A 173 -4.42 20.14 8.50
CA LEU A 173 -3.93 19.89 7.14
C LEU A 173 -4.87 18.98 6.34
N ILE A 174 -5.36 17.91 6.96
CA ILE A 174 -6.33 16.98 6.35
C ILE A 174 -7.68 17.68 6.08
N ALA A 175 -8.14 18.50 7.02
CA ALA A 175 -9.37 19.27 6.91
C ALA A 175 -9.29 20.33 5.81
N ASN A 176 -8.18 21.06 5.72
CA ASN A 176 -7.92 22.01 4.65
C ASN A 176 -7.96 21.32 3.28
N TYR A 177 -7.24 20.20 3.14
CA TYR A 177 -7.25 19.45 1.89
C TYR A 177 -8.65 18.93 1.53
N ALA A 178 -9.42 18.43 2.51
CA ALA A 178 -10.79 18.00 2.28
C ALA A 178 -11.68 19.15 1.78
N GLY A 179 -11.54 20.34 2.35
CA GLY A 179 -12.27 21.53 1.92
C GLY A 179 -11.85 22.03 0.54
N GLU A 180 -10.56 22.00 0.21
CA GLU A 180 -10.06 22.33 -1.14
C GLU A 180 -10.57 21.34 -2.18
N LEU A 181 -10.55 20.04 -1.86
CA LEU A 181 -11.11 19.00 -2.72
C LEU A 181 -12.62 19.20 -2.91
N TRP A 182 -13.32 19.59 -1.85
CA TRP A 182 -14.75 19.92 -1.89
C TRP A 182 -15.03 21.12 -2.80
N GLN A 183 -14.24 22.18 -2.66
CA GLN A 183 -14.31 23.38 -3.50
C GLN A 183 -14.05 23.04 -4.98
N LYS A 184 -12.99 22.26 -5.26
CA LYS A 184 -12.66 21.77 -6.62
C LYS A 184 -13.79 20.95 -7.26
N MET A 185 -14.69 20.37 -6.46
CA MET A 185 -15.90 19.68 -6.94
C MET A 185 -17.08 20.65 -7.21
N GLY A 186 -16.85 21.96 -7.22
CA GLY A 186 -17.88 22.99 -7.41
C GLY A 186 -18.92 22.92 -6.31
N LYS A 187 -18.50 23.05 -5.06
CA LYS A 187 -19.37 22.98 -3.88
C LYS A 187 -19.28 24.29 -3.12
N SER A 188 -20.41 24.76 -2.60
CA SER A 188 -20.50 26.05 -1.93
C SER A 188 -19.78 26.08 -0.59
N LYS A 189 -19.40 27.30 -0.16
CA LYS A 189 -18.81 27.56 1.16
C LYS A 189 -19.61 26.97 2.31
N LYS A 190 -20.93 27.20 2.32
CA LYS A 190 -21.87 26.68 3.34
C LYS A 190 -21.85 25.16 3.43
N SER A 191 -21.76 24.47 2.28
CA SER A 191 -21.64 23.00 2.26
C SER A 191 -20.27 22.52 2.77
N CYS A 192 -19.21 23.29 2.51
CA CYS A 192 -17.87 23.01 3.01
C CYS A 192 -17.77 23.19 4.53
N GLU A 193 -18.38 24.24 5.10
CA GLU A 193 -18.48 24.44 6.55
C GLU A 193 -19.18 23.25 7.23
N LYS A 194 -20.29 22.79 6.65
CA LYS A 194 -21.01 21.60 7.11
C LYS A 194 -20.17 20.32 6.98
N LEU A 195 -19.40 20.15 5.89
CA LEU A 195 -18.45 19.04 5.73
C LEU A 195 -17.40 19.05 6.85
N LEU A 196 -16.78 20.20 7.13
CA LEU A 196 -15.76 20.33 8.16
C LEU A 196 -16.31 20.09 9.57
N ALA A 197 -17.55 20.50 9.84
CA ALA A 197 -18.26 20.15 11.06
C ALA A 197 -18.44 18.62 11.19
N GLN A 198 -18.84 17.94 10.11
CA GLN A 198 -18.94 16.48 10.10
C GLN A 198 -17.61 15.77 10.30
N MET A 199 -16.51 16.29 9.73
CA MET A 199 -15.18 15.76 9.97
C MET A 199 -14.78 15.85 11.45
N ARG A 200 -15.17 16.92 12.16
CA ARG A 200 -14.95 17.03 13.62
C ARG A 200 -15.75 16.00 14.39
N ILE A 201 -17.05 15.89 14.11
CA ILE A 201 -17.93 14.88 14.70
C ILE A 201 -17.35 13.48 14.53
N TYR A 202 -16.84 13.18 13.33
CA TYR A 202 -16.18 11.93 13.01
C TYR A 202 -14.86 11.77 13.78
N LYS A 203 -14.01 12.79 13.87
CA LYS A 203 -12.74 12.75 14.63
C LYS A 203 -12.97 12.50 16.13
N GLU A 204 -13.94 13.21 16.70
CA GLU A 204 -14.23 13.19 18.15
C GLU A 204 -15.08 11.99 18.57
N GLN A 205 -15.59 11.21 17.60
CA GLN A 205 -16.46 10.06 17.87
C GLN A 205 -17.68 10.45 18.72
N ILE A 206 -18.24 11.63 18.45
CA ILE A 206 -19.44 12.12 19.14
C ILE A 206 -20.58 11.11 18.91
N CYS A 207 -21.14 10.56 19.98
CA CYS A 207 -22.08 9.45 19.91
C CYS A 207 -23.52 9.87 19.60
N ILE A 208 -23.89 11.08 19.99
CA ILE A 208 -25.23 11.64 19.82
C ILE A 208 -25.09 12.98 19.12
N VAL A 209 -25.83 13.17 18.03
CA VAL A 209 -25.93 14.43 17.31
C VAL A 209 -27.41 14.72 17.10
N ASN A 210 -27.89 15.87 17.57
CA ASN A 210 -29.28 16.29 17.45
C ASN A 210 -30.25 15.25 18.06
N GLY A 211 -29.95 14.78 19.26
CA GLY A 211 -30.72 13.76 19.98
C GLY A 211 -30.79 12.37 19.31
N LYS A 212 -30.01 12.11 18.25
CA LYS A 212 -29.98 10.83 17.53
C LYS A 212 -28.60 10.17 17.59
N PRO A 213 -28.52 8.83 17.60
CA PRO A 213 -27.26 8.12 17.48
C PRO A 213 -26.53 8.53 16.20
N ASN A 214 -25.26 8.91 16.34
CA ASN A 214 -24.42 9.27 15.21
C ASN A 214 -24.01 8.01 14.43
N PRO A 215 -24.35 7.86 13.14
CA PRO A 215 -23.95 6.70 12.35
C PRO A 215 -22.43 6.53 12.25
N TYR A 216 -21.66 7.61 12.41
CA TYR A 216 -20.19 7.56 12.31
C TYR A 216 -19.49 6.82 13.45
N VAL A 217 -20.20 6.49 14.54
CA VAL A 217 -19.67 5.65 15.63
C VAL A 217 -20.01 4.17 15.47
N ALA A 218 -20.69 3.78 14.39
CA ALA A 218 -21.02 2.39 14.12
C ALA A 218 -19.76 1.50 14.13
N PRO A 219 -19.87 0.25 14.64
CA PRO A 219 -18.73 -0.67 14.67
C PRO A 219 -18.27 -0.99 13.24
N TYR A 220 -16.99 -1.30 13.11
CA TYR A 220 -16.36 -1.74 11.86
C TYR A 220 -15.52 -2.98 12.12
N THR A 221 -15.72 -4.04 11.34
CA THR A 221 -14.99 -5.29 11.48
C THR A 221 -14.02 -5.49 10.32
N ILE A 222 -12.72 -5.39 10.61
CA ILE A 222 -11.66 -5.63 9.61
C ILE A 222 -11.82 -7.04 9.02
N GLY A 223 -11.80 -7.13 7.69
CA GLY A 223 -11.90 -8.39 6.94
C GLY A 223 -13.34 -8.85 6.64
N SER A 224 -14.35 -8.33 7.36
CA SER A 224 -15.76 -8.57 7.04
C SER A 224 -16.40 -7.38 6.33
N ASP A 225 -16.06 -6.16 6.76
CA ASP A 225 -16.54 -4.93 6.16
C ASP A 225 -15.52 -4.37 5.16
N THR A 226 -16.02 -3.65 4.15
CA THR A 226 -15.21 -2.74 3.34
C THR A 226 -15.52 -1.29 3.75
N PRO A 227 -14.55 -0.35 3.68
CA PRO A 227 -14.82 1.05 4.00
C PRO A 227 -15.98 1.61 3.18
N LEU A 228 -16.06 1.23 1.90
CA LEU A 228 -17.14 1.65 1.00
C LEU A 228 -18.51 1.15 1.48
N MET A 229 -18.63 -0.12 1.89
CA MET A 229 -19.90 -0.65 2.43
C MET A 229 -20.29 0.06 3.72
N TRP A 230 -19.35 0.25 4.65
CA TRP A 230 -19.61 0.93 5.91
C TRP A 230 -20.08 2.37 5.68
N TRP A 231 -19.40 3.14 4.82
CA TRP A 231 -19.84 4.49 4.47
C TRP A 231 -21.22 4.52 3.84
N ASN A 232 -21.57 3.55 3.00
CA ASN A 232 -22.92 3.46 2.42
C ASN A 232 -24.03 3.22 3.47
N THR A 233 -23.71 2.62 4.62
CA THR A 233 -24.68 2.44 5.72
C THR A 233 -24.88 3.68 6.61
N CYS A 234 -24.02 4.70 6.50
CA CYS A 234 -24.10 5.91 7.31
C CYS A 234 -25.22 6.85 6.82
N GLU A 235 -26.43 6.70 7.35
CA GLU A 235 -27.57 7.55 7.01
C GLU A 235 -27.57 8.88 7.79
N VAL A 236 -26.90 9.90 7.25
CA VAL A 236 -26.84 11.26 7.84
C VAL A 236 -27.46 12.28 6.88
N LYS A 237 -28.11 13.33 7.39
CA LYS A 237 -28.56 14.48 6.59
C LYS A 237 -28.05 15.79 7.19
N PRO A 238 -27.33 16.64 6.42
CA PRO A 238 -26.78 16.36 5.08
C PRO A 238 -25.67 15.30 5.12
N ASN A 239 -25.31 14.67 4.01
CA ASN A 239 -24.32 13.57 3.98
C ASN A 239 -22.99 13.93 3.30
N TYR A 240 -22.46 15.13 3.54
CA TYR A 240 -21.30 15.62 2.80
C TYR A 240 -20.03 14.79 3.06
N LEU A 241 -19.75 14.43 4.31
CA LEU A 241 -18.61 13.58 4.67
C LEU A 241 -18.71 12.19 4.04
N GLN A 242 -19.91 11.57 4.10
CA GLN A 242 -20.19 10.28 3.47
C GLN A 242 -19.89 10.32 1.96
N ARG A 243 -20.38 11.36 1.26
CA ARG A 243 -20.17 11.53 -0.18
C ARG A 243 -18.70 11.71 -0.54
N LEU A 244 -17.95 12.46 0.28
CA LEU A 244 -16.51 12.63 0.12
C LEU A 244 -15.78 11.29 0.30
N ALA A 245 -16.10 10.57 1.37
CA ALA A 245 -15.48 9.27 1.67
C ALA A 245 -15.74 8.25 0.58
N ILE A 246 -16.98 8.10 0.11
CA ILE A 246 -17.33 7.19 -0.99
C ILE A 246 -16.52 7.48 -2.25
N LYS A 247 -16.37 8.76 -2.62
CA LYS A 247 -15.55 9.16 -3.77
C LYS A 247 -14.08 8.77 -3.58
N LEU A 248 -13.53 9.03 -2.40
CA LEU A 248 -12.13 8.75 -2.10
C LEU A 248 -11.83 7.25 -2.07
N PHE A 249 -12.72 6.44 -1.48
CA PHE A 249 -12.62 4.97 -1.47
C PHE A 249 -12.95 4.31 -2.82
N SER A 250 -13.46 5.06 -3.80
CA SER A 250 -13.63 4.60 -5.17
C SER A 250 -12.35 4.75 -6.01
N ILE A 251 -11.30 5.40 -5.47
CA ILE A 251 -10.01 5.55 -6.15
C ILE A 251 -9.21 4.26 -5.96
N THR A 252 -8.83 3.64 -7.07
CA THR A 252 -7.90 2.51 -7.07
C THR A 252 -6.47 3.02 -7.19
N PRO A 253 -5.61 2.88 -6.15
CA PRO A 253 -4.22 3.34 -6.17
C PRO A 253 -3.30 2.48 -7.03
N SER A 254 -3.70 1.24 -7.34
CA SER A 254 -2.90 0.30 -8.12
C SER A 254 -3.18 0.39 -9.62
N SER A 255 -2.13 0.55 -10.42
CA SER A 255 -2.17 0.39 -11.88
C SER A 255 -2.26 -1.06 -12.32
N ALA A 256 -2.16 -2.05 -11.41
CA ALA A 256 -2.08 -3.47 -11.76
C ALA A 256 -3.27 -3.96 -12.60
N ALA A 257 -4.48 -3.41 -12.41
CA ALA A 257 -5.61 -3.71 -13.27
C ALA A 257 -5.39 -3.23 -14.72
N CYS A 258 -4.85 -2.02 -14.88
CA CYS A 258 -4.47 -1.47 -16.18
C CYS A 258 -3.29 -2.23 -16.78
N GLU A 259 -2.26 -2.56 -16.00
CA GLU A 259 -1.10 -3.34 -16.44
C GLU A 259 -1.48 -4.74 -16.91
N ARG A 260 -2.38 -5.44 -16.21
CA ARG A 260 -2.92 -6.73 -16.66
C ARG A 260 -3.65 -6.60 -18.00
N MET A 261 -4.44 -5.55 -18.17
CA MET A 261 -5.12 -5.29 -19.44
C MET A 261 -4.12 -4.94 -20.55
N PHE A 262 -3.11 -4.13 -20.28
CA PHE A 262 -2.07 -3.78 -21.25
C PHE A 262 -1.17 -4.96 -21.61
N SER A 263 -0.86 -5.86 -20.68
CA SER A 263 -0.15 -7.11 -20.96
C SER A 263 -0.97 -8.00 -21.92
N SER A 264 -2.26 -8.17 -21.61
CA SER A 264 -3.20 -8.94 -22.47
C SER A 264 -3.29 -8.35 -23.88
N LEU A 265 -3.35 -7.01 -23.99
CA LEU A 265 -3.38 -6.31 -25.27
C LEU A 265 -2.02 -6.33 -25.98
N GLY A 266 -0.91 -6.30 -25.24
CA GLY A 266 0.46 -6.39 -25.75
C GLY A 266 0.73 -7.73 -26.41
N TRP A 267 0.20 -8.83 -25.86
CA TRP A 267 0.22 -10.13 -26.51
C TRP A 267 -0.59 -10.12 -27.83
N LEU A 268 -1.82 -9.60 -27.78
CA LEU A 268 -2.73 -9.58 -28.93
C LEU A 268 -2.20 -8.71 -30.08
N TYR A 269 -1.65 -7.55 -29.77
CA TYR A 269 -1.11 -6.61 -30.74
C TYR A 269 0.30 -7.01 -31.22
N GLY A 270 1.19 -7.35 -30.29
CA GLY A 270 2.59 -7.65 -30.55
C GLY A 270 2.85 -9.08 -31.01
N LYS A 271 2.73 -10.06 -30.09
CA LYS A 271 3.13 -11.47 -30.31
C LYS A 271 2.26 -12.17 -31.37
N CYS A 272 0.97 -11.86 -31.44
CA CYS A 272 0.09 -12.35 -32.52
C CYS A 272 0.21 -11.56 -33.84
N ARG A 273 1.05 -10.51 -33.89
CA ARG A 273 1.26 -9.62 -35.06
C ARG A 273 -0.05 -9.11 -35.67
N THR A 274 -1.07 -8.87 -34.85
CA THR A 274 -2.34 -8.38 -35.37
C THR A 274 -2.17 -6.89 -35.65
N ARG A 275 -2.17 -6.51 -36.93
CA ARG A 275 -2.16 -5.09 -37.36
C ARG A 275 -3.55 -4.47 -37.17
N LEU A 276 -4.11 -4.59 -35.98
CA LEU A 276 -5.41 -4.03 -35.65
C LEU A 276 -5.30 -2.51 -35.50
N GLU A 277 -6.31 -1.79 -35.98
CA GLU A 277 -6.44 -0.36 -35.71
C GLU A 277 -6.79 -0.14 -34.23
N ILE A 278 -6.35 0.98 -33.65
CA ILE A 278 -6.52 1.30 -32.23
C ILE A 278 -7.98 1.15 -31.77
N ASN A 279 -8.94 1.64 -32.57
CA ASN A 279 -10.37 1.56 -32.24
C ASN A 279 -10.88 0.11 -32.15
N LYS A 280 -10.33 -0.81 -32.96
CA LYS A 280 -10.69 -2.24 -32.91
C LYS A 280 -10.05 -2.92 -31.71
N LEU A 281 -8.81 -2.55 -31.39
CA LEU A 281 -8.11 -3.03 -30.20
C LEU A 281 -8.83 -2.60 -28.91
N GLU A 282 -9.26 -1.35 -28.84
CA GLU A 282 -10.06 -0.81 -27.74
C GLU A 282 -11.42 -1.53 -27.63
N GLY A 283 -12.11 -1.72 -28.75
CA GLY A 283 -13.38 -2.47 -28.78
C GLY A 283 -13.21 -3.90 -28.26
N LEU A 284 -12.13 -4.58 -28.66
CA LEU A 284 -11.82 -5.92 -28.18
C LEU A 284 -11.48 -5.93 -26.69
N ALA A 285 -10.70 -4.97 -26.21
CA ALA A 285 -10.38 -4.80 -24.79
C ALA A 285 -11.65 -4.67 -23.94
N LYS A 286 -12.60 -3.83 -24.38
CA LYS A 286 -13.89 -3.63 -23.70
C LYS A 286 -14.72 -4.91 -23.66
N VAL A 287 -14.82 -5.63 -24.78
CA VAL A 287 -15.56 -6.91 -24.85
C VAL A 287 -14.89 -7.97 -23.97
N TYR A 288 -13.56 -8.04 -23.98
CA TYR A 288 -12.79 -8.95 -23.14
C TYR A 288 -13.03 -8.66 -21.65
N GLN A 289 -12.90 -7.41 -21.23
CA GLN A 289 -13.12 -6.99 -19.84
C GLN A 289 -14.55 -7.27 -19.38
N PHE A 290 -15.54 -6.99 -20.23
CA PHE A 290 -16.95 -7.26 -19.93
C PHE A 290 -17.23 -8.76 -19.79
N ASN A 291 -16.64 -9.59 -20.65
CA ASN A 291 -16.78 -11.03 -20.53
C ASN A 291 -16.09 -11.56 -19.28
N LEU A 292 -14.92 -11.04 -18.92
CA LEU A 292 -14.21 -11.40 -17.69
C LEU A 292 -15.04 -11.08 -16.44
N SER A 293 -15.63 -9.88 -16.37
CA SER A 293 -16.46 -9.46 -15.23
C SER A 293 -17.77 -10.22 -15.13
N THR A 294 -18.37 -10.62 -16.27
CA THR A 294 -19.63 -11.38 -16.30
C THR A 294 -19.42 -12.90 -16.31
N ALA A 295 -18.20 -13.40 -16.48
CA ALA A 295 -17.91 -14.82 -16.55
C ALA A 295 -18.37 -15.52 -15.26
N ALA A 296 -17.98 -15.01 -14.09
CA ALA A 296 -18.38 -15.56 -12.79
C ALA A 296 -19.92 -15.64 -12.62
N GLU A 297 -20.65 -14.61 -13.04
CA GLU A 297 -22.12 -14.57 -12.97
C GLU A 297 -22.82 -15.48 -13.99
N LYS A 298 -22.25 -15.62 -15.20
CA LYS A 298 -22.76 -16.51 -16.26
C LYS A 298 -22.48 -17.99 -15.97
N PHE A 299 -21.41 -18.30 -15.23
CA PHE A 299 -21.09 -19.67 -14.84
C PHE A 299 -22.07 -20.27 -13.83
N HIS A 300 -22.68 -19.47 -12.95
CA HIS A 300 -23.75 -19.96 -12.07
C HIS A 300 -25.01 -20.42 -12.84
N LYS A 301 -25.19 -19.98 -14.09
CA LYS A 301 -26.38 -20.28 -14.90
C LYS A 301 -26.17 -21.39 -15.95
N THR A 302 -24.93 -21.77 -16.23
CA THR A 302 -24.64 -22.66 -17.37
C THR A 302 -23.71 -23.79 -16.94
N GLN A 303 -24.29 -24.86 -16.38
CA GLN A 303 -23.60 -26.14 -16.32
C GLN A 303 -23.54 -26.72 -17.74
N THR A 304 -22.36 -26.70 -18.36
CA THR A 304 -21.95 -27.73 -19.32
C THR A 304 -20.43 -27.74 -19.54
N GLU A 305 -19.87 -28.93 -19.30
CA GLU A 305 -18.72 -29.59 -19.94
C GLU A 305 -17.26 -29.25 -19.60
N ILE A 306 -16.94 -28.19 -18.87
CA ILE A 306 -15.57 -28.02 -18.33
C ILE A 306 -15.66 -27.64 -16.84
N SER A 307 -14.98 -28.39 -15.97
CA SER A 307 -14.99 -28.11 -14.53
C SER A 307 -14.49 -26.66 -14.27
N PRO A 308 -15.17 -25.90 -13.40
CA PRO A 308 -14.74 -24.55 -13.01
C PRO A 308 -13.28 -24.50 -12.54
N GLU A 309 -12.82 -25.53 -11.84
CA GLU A 309 -11.42 -25.66 -11.45
C GLU A 309 -10.52 -25.84 -12.68
N THR A 310 -10.92 -26.61 -13.70
CA THR A 310 -10.07 -26.84 -14.87
C THR A 310 -9.91 -25.57 -15.71
N MET A 311 -10.99 -24.79 -15.92
CA MET A 311 -10.88 -23.53 -16.67
C MET A 311 -10.22 -22.42 -15.86
N LYS A 312 -10.48 -22.34 -14.55
CA LYS A 312 -9.77 -21.44 -13.64
C LYS A 312 -8.30 -21.79 -13.59
N ASN A 313 -7.94 -23.08 -13.53
CA ASN A 313 -6.56 -23.52 -13.59
C ASN A 313 -5.93 -23.25 -14.96
N ILE A 314 -6.66 -23.41 -16.08
CA ILE A 314 -6.13 -23.08 -17.41
C ILE A 314 -5.93 -21.57 -17.53
N ALA A 315 -6.88 -20.75 -17.08
CA ALA A 315 -6.70 -19.31 -17.01
C ALA A 315 -5.52 -18.98 -16.08
N GLU A 316 -5.51 -19.38 -14.82
CA GLU A 316 -4.38 -19.13 -13.91
C GLU A 316 -3.04 -19.65 -14.45
N THR A 317 -2.98 -20.80 -15.12
CA THR A 317 -1.74 -21.34 -15.71
C THR A 317 -1.28 -20.52 -16.91
N VAL A 318 -2.18 -20.22 -17.84
CA VAL A 318 -1.90 -19.38 -19.01
C VAL A 318 -1.53 -17.96 -18.57
N PHE A 319 -2.16 -17.45 -17.51
CA PHE A 319 -1.90 -16.13 -16.94
C PHE A 319 -0.59 -16.08 -16.12
N ASN A 320 -0.24 -17.15 -15.40
CA ASN A 320 1.06 -17.26 -14.74
C ASN A 320 2.20 -17.37 -15.77
N GLU A 321 1.99 -18.07 -16.89
CA GLU A 321 2.94 -18.09 -18.02
C GLU A 321 3.04 -16.69 -18.69
N PHE A 322 1.93 -15.95 -18.79
CA PHE A 322 1.92 -14.57 -19.30
C PHE A 322 2.63 -13.56 -18.38
N GLU A 323 2.55 -13.73 -17.06
CA GLU A 323 3.31 -12.93 -16.10
C GLU A 323 4.79 -13.32 -16.11
N GLU A 324 5.16 -14.61 -16.08
CA GLU A 324 6.58 -15.00 -16.08
C GLU A 324 7.34 -14.53 -17.34
N GLU A 325 6.73 -14.52 -18.54
CA GLU A 325 7.39 -14.05 -19.76
C GLU A 325 7.62 -12.52 -19.80
N ALA A 326 6.67 -11.71 -19.34
CA ALA A 326 6.81 -10.25 -19.32
C ALA A 326 7.89 -9.79 -18.30
N PHE A 327 8.02 -10.53 -17.19
CA PHE A 327 9.01 -10.25 -16.14
C PHE A 327 10.45 -10.57 -16.54
N LEU A 328 10.67 -11.48 -17.49
CA LEU A 328 12.01 -11.82 -17.98
C LEU A 328 12.61 -10.71 -18.85
N GLU A 329 11.80 -10.06 -19.71
CA GLU A 329 12.26 -9.03 -20.65
C GLU A 329 12.64 -7.70 -19.97
N GLU A 330 11.99 -7.29 -18.88
CA GLU A 330 12.35 -6.06 -18.14
C GLU A 330 13.58 -6.24 -17.21
N SER A 331 13.92 -7.47 -16.82
CA SER A 331 14.96 -7.74 -15.82
C SER A 331 16.40 -7.68 -16.34
N GLU A 332 16.61 -7.74 -17.66
CA GLU A 332 17.95 -7.85 -18.24
C GLU A 332 18.73 -6.52 -18.30
N ASN A 333 18.09 -5.36 -18.05
CA ASN A 333 18.68 -4.04 -18.37
C ASN A 333 18.96 -3.10 -17.17
N ALA A 334 18.82 -3.52 -15.91
CA ALA A 334 19.12 -2.65 -14.77
C ALA A 334 20.59 -2.75 -14.31
N GLU A 335 21.43 -1.79 -14.68
CA GLU A 335 22.75 -1.59 -14.06
C GLU A 335 22.57 -1.10 -12.61
N LEU A 336 22.74 -2.01 -11.64
CA LEU A 336 22.67 -1.69 -10.21
C LEU A 336 24.03 -1.21 -9.65
N PRO A 337 24.07 -0.15 -8.82
CA PRO A 337 25.31 0.37 -8.22
C PRO A 337 26.03 -0.62 -7.29
N ASN A 338 27.34 -0.42 -7.13
CA ASN A 338 28.20 -1.25 -6.27
C ASN A 338 27.88 -1.01 -4.76
N PRO A 339 27.53 -2.03 -3.97
CA PRO A 339 27.00 -1.85 -2.61
C PRO A 339 28.03 -1.52 -1.52
N ALA A 340 29.32 -1.63 -1.82
CA ALA A 340 30.38 -1.53 -0.82
C ALA A 340 30.60 -0.09 -0.30
N GLU A 341 30.10 0.95 -0.98
CA GLU A 341 30.41 2.34 -0.65
C GLU A 341 29.59 2.94 0.52
N HIS A 342 28.53 2.27 1.00
CA HIS A 342 27.60 2.86 1.97
C HIS A 342 27.43 2.11 3.29
N LEU A 343 28.18 1.02 3.51
CA LEU A 343 28.02 0.20 4.73
C LEU A 343 28.87 0.67 5.91
N TYR A 344 29.77 1.63 5.70
CA TYR A 344 30.60 2.22 6.76
C TYR A 344 30.72 3.73 6.56
N THR A 345 29.74 4.48 7.05
CA THR A 345 29.86 5.94 7.19
C THR A 345 29.44 6.37 8.59
N ASN A 346 30.24 7.25 9.20
CA ASN A 346 29.90 7.99 10.43
C ASN A 346 28.78 9.02 10.14
N GLU A 347 27.66 8.57 9.58
CA GLU A 347 26.53 9.42 9.23
C GLU A 347 25.64 9.69 10.46
N GLN A 348 25.09 10.90 10.50
CA GLN A 348 24.09 11.30 11.48
C GLN A 348 22.86 10.39 11.41
N ASP A 349 22.17 10.20 12.53
CA ASP A 349 20.94 9.41 12.55
C ASP A 349 19.86 10.12 11.73
N LEU A 350 19.29 9.37 10.78
CA LEU A 350 18.18 9.86 9.97
C LEU A 350 16.85 9.52 10.64
N ASN A 351 15.84 10.35 10.34
CA ASN A 351 14.46 10.19 10.77
C ASN A 351 13.56 9.92 9.57
N LEU A 352 12.49 9.18 9.83
CA LEU A 352 11.44 8.91 8.83
C LEU A 352 10.57 10.16 8.65
N ASP A 353 10.35 10.61 7.42
CA ASP A 353 9.60 11.85 7.17
C ASP A 353 8.12 11.73 7.58
N ILE A 354 7.55 10.54 7.40
CA ILE A 354 6.20 10.18 7.86
C ILE A 354 6.03 10.34 9.38
N SER A 355 7.13 10.32 10.15
CA SER A 355 7.09 10.54 11.60
C SER A 355 6.64 11.97 11.94
N ASN A 356 6.69 12.92 11.02
CA ASN A 356 6.17 14.28 11.24
C ASN A 356 4.65 14.30 11.40
N MET A 357 3.95 13.36 10.76
CA MET A 357 2.49 13.24 10.80
C MET A 357 1.98 12.15 11.75
N ILE A 358 2.76 11.09 11.94
CA ILE A 358 2.32 9.88 12.65
C ILE A 358 3.14 9.64 13.91
N ASN A 359 2.44 9.27 14.97
CA ASN A 359 3.01 8.73 16.19
C ASN A 359 3.06 7.19 16.13
N PHE A 360 4.26 6.65 15.91
CA PHE A 360 4.49 5.20 15.87
C PHE A 360 4.28 4.47 17.20
N GLN A 361 4.14 5.19 18.32
CA GLN A 361 3.79 4.60 19.62
C GLN A 361 2.27 4.35 19.77
N SER A 362 1.47 4.72 18.77
CA SER A 362 0.02 4.48 18.76
C SER A 362 -0.33 2.99 18.83
N SER A 363 -1.42 2.66 19.52
CA SER A 363 -1.96 1.29 19.65
C SER A 363 -2.30 0.64 18.30
N ILE A 364 -2.47 1.41 17.22
CA ILE A 364 -2.68 0.86 15.87
C ILE A 364 -1.46 0.04 15.40
N PHE A 365 -0.27 0.37 15.89
CA PHE A 365 0.98 -0.33 15.57
C PHE A 365 1.36 -1.39 16.61
N ASN A 366 0.68 -1.38 17.78
CA ASN A 366 0.85 -2.35 18.84
C ASN A 366 -0.43 -3.18 18.96
N SER A 367 -0.54 -4.29 18.22
CA SER A 367 -1.68 -5.21 18.38
C SER A 367 -1.75 -5.73 19.82
N ASN A 368 -2.64 -5.13 20.62
CA ASN A 368 -3.51 -5.76 21.62
C ASN A 368 -4.51 -4.72 22.13
N GLY A 369 -5.80 -4.94 21.85
CA GLY A 369 -6.89 -3.99 22.07
C GLY A 369 -7.38 -3.89 23.52
N ASN A 370 -7.96 -2.74 23.88
CA ASN A 370 -9.38 -2.61 24.25
C ASN A 370 -9.76 -1.15 24.63
N ASN A 371 -10.85 -0.70 24.00
CA ASN A 371 -11.90 0.28 24.27
C ASN A 371 -11.89 1.30 25.45
N ASN A 372 -12.36 2.50 25.02
CA ASN A 372 -13.39 3.42 25.56
C ASN A 372 -13.25 4.07 26.93
N GLU A 373 -13.35 5.42 26.95
CA GLU A 373 -14.25 6.17 27.85
C GLU A 373 -14.83 7.40 27.11
N HIS A 374 -16.12 7.68 27.36
CA HIS A 374 -16.98 8.73 26.80
C HIS A 374 -16.98 9.99 27.67
N GLU A 375 -17.37 11.14 27.11
CA GLU A 375 -18.19 12.14 27.82
C GLU A 375 -18.99 13.01 26.81
N GLU A 376 -20.22 13.36 27.20
CA GLU A 376 -21.29 13.99 26.40
C GLU A 376 -21.23 15.53 26.40
N SER A 377 -21.77 16.21 25.36
CA SER A 377 -22.85 17.23 25.55
C SER A 377 -23.34 17.93 24.27
N SER A 378 -24.68 17.97 24.16
CA SER A 378 -25.64 19.01 23.72
C SER A 378 -25.68 19.62 22.31
N ASP A 379 -26.93 19.73 21.84
CA ASP A 379 -27.49 20.01 20.51
C ASP A 379 -27.46 21.47 20.03
N ASP A 380 -27.55 21.68 18.69
CA ASP A 380 -28.66 22.45 18.08
C ASP A 380 -28.70 22.32 16.54
N GLU A 381 -29.89 22.06 15.98
CA GLU A 381 -30.19 21.96 14.55
C GLU A 381 -30.45 23.33 13.91
N SER A 382 -29.95 23.55 12.69
CA SER A 382 -30.69 24.35 11.71
C SER A 382 -30.48 23.86 10.28
N SER A 383 -31.59 23.74 9.56
CA SER A 383 -31.64 23.52 8.12
C SER A 383 -31.08 24.72 7.36
N ASP A 384 -30.67 24.48 6.10
CA ASP A 384 -31.14 25.28 4.95
C ASP A 384 -30.19 25.16 3.76
N GLU A 385 -30.86 24.90 2.64
CA GLU A 385 -30.79 25.42 1.27
C GLU A 385 -29.46 25.99 0.74
N ASP A 386 -29.21 25.53 -0.49
CA ASP A 386 -28.13 25.88 -1.41
C ASP A 386 -28.40 27.26 -2.04
N ASP A 387 -27.37 28.13 -2.11
CA ASP A 387 -26.99 28.84 -3.34
C ASP A 387 -25.76 29.76 -3.14
N GLU A 388 -25.14 30.05 -4.29
CA GLU A 388 -24.07 31.00 -4.67
C GLU A 388 -22.58 30.62 -4.45
N ASP A 389 -21.89 30.65 -5.60
CA ASP A 389 -20.47 30.42 -5.84
C ASP A 389 -19.67 31.69 -5.51
N ASP A 390 -18.90 31.62 -4.43
CA ASP A 390 -17.75 32.49 -4.21
C ASP A 390 -16.51 31.62 -4.03
N GLU A 391 -15.39 32.04 -4.62
CA GLU A 391 -14.07 31.46 -4.34
C GLU A 391 -13.68 31.79 -2.88
N TYR A 392 -13.86 30.84 -1.96
CA TYR A 392 -13.60 31.00 -0.53
C TYR A 392 -12.25 30.40 -0.11
N ASP A 393 -11.57 31.00 0.87
CA ASP A 393 -10.36 30.42 1.47
C ASP A 393 -10.74 29.39 2.54
N VAL A 394 -10.36 28.13 2.29
CA VAL A 394 -10.62 27.00 3.21
C VAL A 394 -9.84 27.16 4.52
N ASN A 395 -8.63 27.73 4.47
CA ASN A 395 -7.80 27.90 5.67
C ASN A 395 -8.46 28.84 6.67
N GLU A 396 -9.12 29.91 6.19
CA GLU A 396 -9.86 30.82 7.06
C GLU A 396 -11.00 30.10 7.79
N ILE A 397 -11.70 29.19 7.11
CA ILE A 397 -12.78 28.40 7.73
C ILE A 397 -12.21 27.45 8.79
N VAL A 398 -11.13 26.74 8.48
CA VAL A 398 -10.50 25.81 9.44
C VAL A 398 -9.99 26.54 10.68
N ILE A 399 -9.27 27.65 10.50
CA ILE A 399 -8.77 28.50 11.59
C ILE A 399 -9.91 29.09 12.43
N SER A 400 -10.97 29.57 11.78
CA SER A 400 -12.13 30.15 12.48
C SER A 400 -12.79 29.13 13.41
N ILE A 401 -12.88 27.89 12.98
CA ILE A 401 -13.51 26.86 13.80
C ILE A 401 -12.53 26.29 14.86
N GLU A 402 -11.21 26.33 14.65
CA GLU A 402 -10.24 26.03 15.72
C GLU A 402 -10.25 27.08 16.84
N ARG A 403 -10.45 28.36 16.51
CA ARG A 403 -10.50 29.44 17.51
C ARG A 403 -11.71 29.35 18.45
N MET A 404 -12.81 28.74 18.03
CA MET A 404 -13.98 28.50 18.88
C MET A 404 -13.74 27.44 19.98
N GLN A 405 -12.59 26.73 19.97
CA GLN A 405 -12.21 25.77 21.01
C GLN A 405 -11.33 26.37 22.13
N CYS A 406 -10.87 27.62 21.98
CA CYS A 406 -9.98 28.31 22.94
C CYS A 406 -10.70 29.37 23.80
N THR A 407 -12.03 29.40 23.76
CA THR A 407 -12.92 30.21 24.60
C THR A 407 -13.92 29.30 25.28
#